data_AF-A0A975H618-F1
#
_entry.id   AF-A0A975H618-F1
#
_cell.length_a   1.000
_cell.length_b   1.000
_cell.length_c   1.000
_cell.angle_alpha   90.00
_cell.angle_beta   90.00
_cell.angle_gamma   90.00
#
_symmetry.space_group_name_H-M   'P 1'
#
loop_
_entity.id
_entity.type
_entity.pdbx_description
1 polymer ?
#
loop_
_entity_poly.entity_id
_entity_poly.type
_entity_poly.pdbx_seq_one_letter_code
_entity_poly.pdbx_strand_id
1 'polypeptide(L)' 'MTSNQEELFQKVLESLEEKTTEQNMFNGYLALFPEEWKQRKILYSKFNRSKQFGKTIPLPKPEVSLRKEIRVWLKKQVL' A
#
# COMPACT_ATOMS: atom_id res chain seq x y z
N MET A 1 0.04 10.76 3.51
CA MET A 1 0.47 10.05 2.30
C MET A 1 1.47 10.94 1.59
N THR A 2 2.52 10.38 1.00
CA THR A 2 3.56 11.16 0.31
C THR A 2 3.20 11.34 -1.17
N SER A 3 3.69 12.42 -1.81
CA SER A 3 3.42 12.72 -3.24
C SER A 3 3.75 11.54 -4.16
N ASN A 4 4.93 10.94 -3.97
CA ASN A 4 5.37 9.75 -4.73
C ASN A 4 4.34 8.60 -4.67
N GLN A 5 3.68 8.40 -3.53
CA GLN A 5 2.71 7.32 -3.42
C GLN A 5 1.38 7.62 -4.10
N GLU A 6 0.96 8.88 -4.10
CA GLU A 6 -0.22 9.31 -4.87
C GLU A 6 0.04 9.12 -6.37
N GLU A 7 1.26 9.39 -6.85
CA GLU A 7 1.67 9.13 -8.24
C GLU A 7 1.66 7.63 -8.59
N LEU A 8 2.13 6.76 -7.69
CA LEU A 8 2.07 5.31 -7.92
C LEU A 8 0.60 4.84 -8.02
N PHE A 9 -0.28 5.33 -7.15
CA PHE A 9 -1.70 5.00 -7.22
C PHE A 9 -2.36 5.53 -8.49
N GLN A 10 -2.02 6.74 -8.91
CA GLN A 10 -2.49 7.31 -10.16
C GLN A 10 -2.08 6.44 -11.36
N LYS A 11 -0.82 5.99 -11.42
CA LYS A 11 -0.35 5.08 -12.48
C LYS A 11 -1.09 3.75 -12.49
N VAL A 12 -1.39 3.19 -11.32
CA VAL A 12 -2.23 1.98 -11.23
C VAL A 12 -3.63 2.28 -11.77
N LEU A 13 -4.23 3.40 -11.37
CA LEU A 13 -5.57 3.78 -11.83
C LEU A 13 -5.62 3.92 -13.36
N GLU A 14 -4.62 4.55 -13.97
CA GLU A 14 -4.51 4.74 -15.42
C GLU A 14 -4.32 3.42 -16.17
N SER A 15 -3.69 2.43 -15.54
CA SER A 15 -3.49 1.10 -16.12
C SER A 15 -4.68 0.14 -15.96
N LEU A 16 -5.69 0.51 -15.15
CA LEU A 16 -6.83 -0.36 -14.88
C LEU A 16 -7.86 -0.26 -16.01
N GLU A 17 -8.07 -1.38 -16.70
CA GLU A 17 -9.18 -1.54 -17.65
C GLU A 17 -10.50 -1.89 -16.95
N GLU A 18 -10.41 -2.45 -15.74
CA GLU A 18 -11.56 -2.86 -14.93
C GLU A 18 -12.08 -1.76 -14.01
N LYS A 19 -13.20 -2.03 -13.33
CA LYS A 19 -13.76 -1.16 -12.30
C LYS A 19 -12.72 -0.81 -11.23
N THR A 20 -12.60 0.47 -10.92
CA THR A 20 -11.77 1.00 -9.83
C THR A 20 -12.31 0.54 -8.47
N THR A 21 -11.79 -0.58 -7.97
CA THR A 21 -12.08 -1.11 -6.62
C THR A 21 -10.80 -1.21 -5.80
N GLU A 22 -10.91 -1.26 -4.47
CA GLU A 22 -9.75 -1.46 -3.58
C GLU A 22 -8.96 -2.72 -3.98
N GLN A 23 -9.66 -3.81 -4.31
CA GLN A 23 -9.04 -5.08 -4.68
C GLN A 23 -8.28 -4.97 -6.00
N ASN A 24 -8.87 -4.34 -7.02
CA ASN A 24 -8.25 -4.18 -8.33
C ASN A 24 -7.05 -3.23 -8.27
N MET A 25 -7.17 -2.12 -7.54
CA MET A 25 -6.04 -1.22 -7.28
C MET A 25 -4.90 -1.92 -6.52
N PHE A 26 -5.23 -2.75 -5.52
CA PHE A 26 -4.22 -3.49 -4.78
C PHE A 26 -3.50 -4.49 -5.69
N ASN A 27 -4.24 -5.30 -6.46
CA ASN A 27 -3.66 -6.27 -7.39
C ASN A 27 -2.83 -5.57 -8.48
N GLY A 28 -3.34 -4.49 -9.06
CA GLY A 28 -2.63 -3.67 -10.04
C GLY A 28 -1.34 -3.09 -9.48
N TYR A 29 -1.35 -2.60 -8.23
CA TYR A 29 -0.14 -2.14 -7.56
C TYR A 29 0.90 -3.26 -7.41
N LEU A 30 0.48 -4.46 -7.01
CA LEU A 30 1.40 -5.61 -6.90
C LEU A 30 2.01 -6.00 -8.26
N ALA A 31 1.24 -5.87 -9.35
CA ALA A 31 1.68 -6.20 -10.69
C ALA A 31 2.63 -5.15 -11.28
N LEU A 32 2.31 -3.86 -11.13
CA LEU A 32 3.09 -2.75 -11.70
C LEU A 32 4.32 -2.37 -10.86
N PHE A 33 4.24 -2.52 -9.54
CA PHE A 33 5.29 -2.08 -8.62
C PHE A 33 5.75 -3.20 -7.67
N PRO A 34 6.24 -4.35 -8.19
CA PRO A 34 6.66 -5.47 -7.35
C PRO A 34 7.87 -5.14 -6.46
N GLU A 35 8.79 -4.28 -6.93
CA GLU A 35 9.95 -3.86 -6.13
C GLU A 35 9.55 -2.93 -4.98
N GLU A 36 8.64 -1.97 -5.21
CA GLU A 36 8.08 -1.14 -4.14
C GLU A 36 7.34 -1.98 -3.10
N TRP A 37 6.57 -2.97 -3.56
CA TRP A 37 5.91 -3.92 -2.67
C TRP A 37 6.90 -4.73 -1.83
N LYS A 38 8.00 -5.19 -2.45
CA LYS A 38 9.08 -5.90 -1.77
C LYS A 38 9.74 -5.01 -0.72
N GLN A 39 10.04 -3.75 -1.04
CA GLN A 39 10.62 -2.79 -0.10
C GLN A 39 9.70 -2.56 1.11
N ARG A 40 8.39 -2.40 0.90
CA ARG A 40 7.42 -2.30 2.01
C ARG A 40 7.46 -3.49 2.94
N LYS A 41 7.49 -4.71 2.40
CA LYS A 41 7.60 -5.94 3.19
C LYS A 41 8.92 -6.02 3.96
N ILE A 42 10.03 -5.61 3.34
CA ILE A 42 11.34 -5.56 4.00
C ILE A 42 11.32 -4.56 5.16
N LEU A 43 10.78 -3.35 4.96
CA LEU A 43 10.66 -2.34 6.01
C LEU A 43 9.80 -2.82 7.18
N TYR A 44 8.67 -3.45 6.89
CA TYR A 44 7.82 -4.09 7.91
C TYR A 44 8.57 -5.17 8.69
N SER A 45 9.29 -6.05 8.00
CA SER A 45 10.07 -7.11 8.64
C SER A 45 11.20 -6.54 9.51
N LYS A 46 11.94 -5.54 9.02
CA LYS A 46 12.99 -4.84 9.77
C LYS A 46 12.41 -4.18 11.02
N PHE A 47 11.28 -3.49 10.89
CA PHE A 47 10.59 -2.89 12.02
C PHE A 47 10.17 -3.95 13.03
N ASN A 48 9.51 -5.03 12.62
CA ASN A 48 9.08 -6.08 13.55
C ASN A 48 10.25 -6.75 14.27
N ARG A 49 11.39 -6.93 13.60
CA ARG A 49 12.61 -7.48 14.22
C ARG A 49 13.23 -6.53 15.25
N SER A 50 13.10 -5.22 15.10
CA SER A 50 13.68 -4.24 16.03
C SER A 50 12.86 -4.04 17.31
N LYS A 51 11.79 -4.81 17.50
CA LYS A 51 10.85 -4.66 18.61
C LYS A 51 11.24 -5.51 19.81
N GLN A 52 11.33 -4.86 20.96
CA GLN A 52 11.49 -5.54 22.24
C GLN A 52 10.20 -6.29 22.60
N PHE A 53 10.38 -7.55 22.99
CA PHE A 53 9.30 -8.43 23.46
C PHE A 53 8.58 -7.78 24.65
N GLY A 54 7.25 -7.65 24.56
CA GLY A 54 6.41 -7.14 25.65
C GLY A 54 6.15 -5.62 25.71
N LYS A 55 6.77 -4.79 24.85
CA LYS A 55 6.55 -3.31 24.85
C LYS A 55 6.24 -2.71 23.47
N THR A 56 5.55 -3.44 22.61
CA THR A 56 5.39 -3.02 21.21
C THR A 56 3.93 -2.98 20.76
N ILE A 57 3.50 -1.83 20.23
CA ILE A 57 2.32 -1.74 19.37
C ILE A 57 2.73 -2.29 17.99
N PRO A 58 2.21 -3.45 17.56
CA PRO A 58 2.60 -4.04 16.28
C PRO A 58 2.17 -3.14 15.12
N LEU A 59 3.03 -2.97 14.12
CA LEU A 59 2.60 -2.33 12.88
C LEU A 59 1.56 -3.22 12.19
N PRO A 60 0.57 -2.62 11.50
CA PRO A 60 -0.32 -3.38 10.64
C PRO A 60 0.50 -4.09 9.55
N LYS A 61 0.04 -5.27 9.13
CA LYS A 61 0.67 -6.00 8.03
C LYS A 61 0.72 -5.12 6.76
N PRO A 62 1.75 -5.27 5.90
CA PRO A 62 1.92 -4.45 4.71
C PRO A 62 0.67 -4.40 3.81
N GLU A 63 -0.05 -5.52 3.70
CA GLU A 63 -1.27 -5.64 2.89
C GLU A 63 -2.39 -4.76 3.47
N VAL A 64 -2.55 -4.78 4.79
CA VAL A 64 -3.59 -4.02 5.50
C VAL A 64 -3.29 -2.53 5.42
N SER A 65 -2.02 -2.13 5.58
CA SER A 65 -1.60 -0.73 5.43
C SER A 65 -1.84 -0.23 4.02
N LEU A 66 -1.39 -0.98 3.00
CA LEU A 66 -1.52 -0.59 1.60
C LEU A 66 -2.99 -0.49 1.17
N ARG A 67 -3.84 -1.45 1.57
CA ARG A 67 -5.28 -1.39 1.32
C ARG A 67 -5.95 -0.17 1.95
N LYS A 68 -5.58 0.15 3.20
CA LYS A 68 -6.08 1.34 3.89
C LYS A 68 -5.65 2.62 3.15
N GLU A 69 -4.40 2.69 2.71
CA GLU A 69 -3.86 3.82 1.94
C GLU A 69 -4.61 4.00 0.61
N ILE A 70 -4.80 2.92 -0.15
CA ILE A 70 -5.60 2.90 -1.39
C ILE A 70 -7.02 3.39 -1.13
N ARG A 71 -7.69 2.86 -0.09
CA ARG A 71 -9.06 3.25 0.25
C ARG A 71 -9.17 4.73 0.58
N VAL A 72 -8.22 5.27 1.36
CA VAL A 72 -8.17 6.69 1.68
C VAL A 72 -7.95 7.52 0.42
N TRP A 73 -7.06 7.09 -0.47
CA TRP A 73 -6.79 7.79 -1.73
C TRP A 73 -8.01 7.79 -2.66
N LEU A 74 -8.67 6.64 -2.86
CA LEU A 74 -9.87 6.54 -3.69
C LEU A 74 -10.99 7.46 -3.19
N LYS A 75 -11.18 7.58 -1.86
CA LYS A 75 -12.14 8.52 -1.28
C LYS A 75 -11.83 9.97 -1.62
N LYS A 76 -10.56 10.34 -1.80
CA LYS A 76 -10.16 11.70 -2.23
C LYS A 76 -10.46 11.96 -3.70
N GLN A 77 -10.56 10.93 -4.55
CA GLN A 77 -10.83 11.08 -5.99
C GLN A 77 -12.33 11.21 -6.30
N VAL A 78 -13.19 10.80 -5.36
CA VAL A 78 -14.66 10.87 -5.50
C VAL A 78 -15.23 12.18 -4.94
N LEU A 79 -14.41 12.97 -4.25
CA LEU A 79 -14.72 14.31 -3.73
C LEU A 79 -14.12 15.37 -4.64
#